data_AF-A0A368BPX1-F1
#
_entry.id   AF-A0A368BPX1-F1
#
_cell.length_a   1.000
_cell.length_b   1.000
_cell.length_c   1.000
_cell.angle_alpha   90.00
_cell.angle_beta   90.00
_cell.angle_gamma   90.00
#
_symmetry.space_group_name_H-M   'P 1'
#
loop_
_entity.id
_entity.type
_entity.pdbx_description
1 polymer ?
#
loop_
_entity_poly.entity_id
_entity_poly.type
_entity_poly.pdbx_seq_one_letter_code
_entity_poly.pdbx_strand_id
1 'polypeptide(L)'
;MEAHKVIILADYFISYNLFMDYLVFKSLHIILIISWMAGLFYIPRLFVYVAEDNARKNTSVYIEQQKRLLYFTSPLGLLGIVFGALMLAQSLMLLETFWFKAKLALVGLLVLYNIFLFIEHTRQKQLKIRTVLHYKVINEVVVLILIPIVFLSVFKWQ
;
A
#
# COMPACT_ATOMS: atom_id res chain seq x y z
N MET A 1 11.49 -46.63 -18.54
CA MET A 1 12.50 -45.76 -17.90
C MET A 1 12.53 -44.35 -18.51
N GLU A 2 12.30 -44.18 -19.81
CA GLU A 2 12.27 -42.86 -20.46
C GLU A 2 11.06 -42.00 -20.09
N ALA A 3 9.85 -42.58 -20.02
CA ALA A 3 8.64 -41.83 -19.62
C ALA A 3 8.74 -41.22 -18.21
N HIS A 4 9.37 -41.92 -17.26
CA HIS A 4 9.57 -41.42 -15.90
C HIS A 4 10.56 -40.23 -15.87
N LYS A 5 11.61 -40.26 -16.70
CA LYS A 5 12.53 -39.12 -16.86
C LYS A 5 11.83 -37.91 -17.50
N VAL A 6 10.94 -38.12 -18.47
CA VAL A 6 10.17 -37.03 -19.10
C VAL A 6 9.24 -36.33 -18.11
N ILE A 7 8.54 -37.09 -17.25
CA ILE A 7 7.66 -36.54 -16.21
C ILE A 7 8.48 -35.70 -15.20
N ILE A 8 9.61 -36.22 -14.73
CA ILE A 8 10.48 -35.50 -13.77
C ILE A 8 11.00 -34.18 -14.38
N LEU A 9 11.38 -34.19 -15.66
CA LEU A 9 11.83 -32.97 -16.35
C LEU A 9 10.69 -31.95 -16.52
N ALA A 10 9.47 -32.41 -16.81
CA ALA A 10 8.30 -31.54 -16.90
C ALA A 10 7.96 -30.90 -15.54
N ASP A 11 7.97 -31.68 -14.46
CA ASP A 11 7.72 -31.19 -13.09
C ASP A 11 8.78 -30.18 -12.65
N TYR A 12 10.06 -30.42 -12.99
CA TYR A 12 11.15 -29.49 -12.72
C TYR A 12 10.97 -28.17 -13.48
N PHE A 13 10.59 -28.25 -14.76
CA PHE A 13 10.35 -27.07 -15.60
C PHE A 13 9.16 -26.24 -15.11
N ILE A 14 8.05 -26.90 -14.73
CA ILE A 14 6.88 -26.24 -14.14
C ILE A 14 7.25 -25.56 -12.81
N SER A 15 7.96 -26.26 -11.93
CA SER A 15 8.39 -25.72 -10.64
C SER A 15 9.33 -24.53 -10.78
N TYR A 16 10.25 -24.57 -11.74
CA TYR A 16 11.13 -23.46 -12.06
C TYR A 16 10.37 -22.22 -12.54
N ASN A 17 9.40 -22.40 -13.45
CA ASN A 17 8.59 -21.28 -13.95
C ASN A 17 7.76 -20.65 -12.82
N LEU A 18 7.10 -21.47 -11.99
CA LEU A 18 6.35 -20.99 -10.83
C LEU A 18 7.23 -20.18 -9.87
N PHE A 19 8.47 -20.63 -9.63
CA PHE A 19 9.42 -19.89 -8.81
C PHE A 19 9.82 -18.55 -9.43
N MET A 20 10.07 -18.51 -10.74
CA MET A 20 10.39 -17.26 -11.44
C MET A 20 9.21 -16.28 -11.41
N ASP A 21 7.98 -16.76 -11.63
CA ASP A 21 6.77 -15.95 -11.54
C ASP A 21 6.59 -15.35 -10.14
N TYR A 22 6.84 -16.14 -9.08
CA TYR A 22 6.81 -15.66 -7.70
C TYR A 22 7.78 -14.49 -7.47
N LEU A 23 9.01 -14.58 -7.98
CA LEU A 23 10.01 -13.53 -7.84
C LEU A 23 9.62 -12.25 -8.59
N VAL A 24 9.03 -12.39 -9.78
CA VAL A 24 8.51 -11.27 -10.56
C VAL A 24 7.36 -10.58 -9.81
N PHE A 25 6.37 -11.34 -9.34
CA PHE A 25 5.24 -10.78 -8.57
C PHE A 25 5.71 -10.13 -7.27
N LYS A 26 6.68 -10.72 -6.58
CA LYS A 26 7.29 -10.13 -5.38
C LYS A 26 7.97 -8.80 -5.68
N SER A 27 8.70 -8.72 -6.78
CA SER A 27 9.39 -7.50 -7.19
C SER A 27 8.39 -6.40 -7.55
N LEU A 28 7.37 -6.72 -8.36
CA LEU A 28 6.30 -5.80 -8.72
C LEU A 28 5.51 -5.32 -7.49
N HIS A 29 5.15 -6.25 -6.59
CA HIS A 29 4.49 -5.93 -5.32
C HIS A 29 5.30 -4.90 -4.52
N ILE A 30 6.60 -5.12 -4.32
CA ILE A 30 7.45 -4.20 -3.56
C ILE A 30 7.52 -2.82 -4.21
N ILE A 31 7.73 -2.73 -5.52
CA ILE A 31 7.79 -1.46 -6.26
C ILE A 31 6.48 -0.67 -6.09
N LEU A 32 5.34 -1.36 -6.22
CA LEU A 32 4.01 -0.75 -6.13
C LEU A 32 3.69 -0.29 -4.70
N ILE A 33 4.02 -1.09 -3.68
CA ILE A 33 3.82 -0.71 -2.29
C ILE A 33 4.70 0.48 -1.92
N ILE A 34 5.98 0.51 -2.31
CA ILE A 34 6.86 1.66 -2.06
C ILE A 34 6.29 2.93 -2.71
N SER A 35 5.86 2.82 -3.97
CA SER A 35 5.28 3.95 -4.71
C SER A 35 3.96 4.43 -4.09
N TRP A 36 3.11 3.51 -3.61
CA TRP A 36 1.89 3.85 -2.90
C TRP A 36 2.17 4.53 -1.56
N MET A 37 3.14 4.02 -0.78
CA MET A 37 3.51 4.60 0.52
C MET A 37 4.08 6.01 0.37
N ALA A 38 4.90 6.27 -0.65
CA ALA A 38 5.39 7.61 -0.94
C ALA A 38 4.23 8.61 -1.12
N GLY A 39 3.15 8.16 -1.77
CA GLY A 39 1.90 8.90 -1.89
C GLY A 39 1.22 9.18 -0.56
N LEU A 40 0.99 8.13 0.22
CA LEU A 40 0.31 8.22 1.52
C LEU A 40 1.04 9.12 2.52
N PHE A 41 2.37 9.21 2.47
CA PHE A 41 3.13 10.14 3.30
C PHE A 41 3.01 11.60 2.83
N TYR A 42 2.94 11.85 1.52
CA TYR A 42 2.97 13.21 0.99
C TYR A 42 1.59 13.90 1.04
N ILE A 43 0.49 13.15 0.85
CA ILE A 43 -0.86 13.73 0.80
C ILE A 43 -1.28 14.42 2.12
N PRO A 44 -1.13 13.80 3.31
CA PRO A 44 -1.45 14.44 4.59
C PRO A 44 -0.67 15.73 4.82
N ARG A 45 0.58 15.78 4.35
CA ARG A 45 1.42 16.97 4.43
C ARG A 45 0.85 18.12 3.60
N LEU A 46 0.32 17.82 2.41
CA LEU A 46 -0.42 18.81 1.61
C LEU A 46 -1.69 19.30 2.33
N PHE A 47 -2.35 18.46 3.12
CA PHE A 47 -3.50 18.89 3.93
C PHE A 47 -3.10 19.90 5.00
N VAL A 48 -1.93 19.72 5.62
CA VAL A 48 -1.37 20.69 6.58
C VAL A 48 -1.13 22.04 5.90
N TYR A 49 -0.54 22.05 4.70
CA TYR A 49 -0.27 23.30 3.98
C TYR A 49 -1.54 24.06 3.60
N VAL A 50 -2.62 23.37 3.23
CA VAL A 50 -3.94 24.01 3.03
C VAL A 50 -4.48 24.60 4.33
N ALA A 51 -4.30 23.91 5.46
CA ALA A 51 -4.76 24.38 6.76
C ALA A 51 -3.94 25.56 7.32
N GLU A 52 -2.66 25.67 6.92
CA GLU A 52 -1.77 26.77 7.32
C GLU A 52 -1.89 28.01 6.42
N ASP A 53 -2.43 27.87 5.19
CA ASP A 53 -2.63 28.98 4.23
C ASP A 53 -3.87 29.84 4.57
N ASN A 54 -3.77 30.63 5.65
CA ASN A 54 -4.83 31.52 6.12
C ASN A 54 -5.31 32.53 5.06
N ALA A 55 -4.39 33.00 4.20
CA ALA A 55 -4.69 33.96 3.14
C ALA A 55 -5.25 33.30 1.86
N ARG A 56 -5.30 31.96 1.83
CA ARG A 56 -5.80 31.13 0.71
C ARG A 56 -5.16 31.43 -0.64
N LYS A 57 -3.93 31.94 -0.64
CA LYS A 57 -3.23 32.35 -1.87
C LYS A 57 -2.83 31.14 -2.71
N ASN A 58 -2.45 30.05 -2.06
CA ASN A 58 -1.92 28.84 -2.69
C ASN A 58 -2.83 27.62 -2.50
N THR A 59 -3.91 27.75 -1.74
CA THR A 59 -4.85 26.67 -1.39
C THR A 59 -5.36 25.91 -2.61
N SER A 60 -5.72 26.59 -3.70
CA SER A 60 -6.19 25.95 -4.94
C SER A 60 -5.11 25.05 -5.57
N VAL A 61 -3.85 25.50 -5.56
CA VAL A 61 -2.70 24.74 -6.07
C VAL A 61 -2.48 23.49 -5.24
N TYR A 62 -2.50 23.60 -3.91
CA TYR A 62 -2.33 22.45 -3.04
C TYR A 62 -3.48 21.44 -3.16
N ILE A 63 -4.73 21.90 -3.27
CA ILE A 63 -5.88 21.01 -3.48
C ILE A 63 -5.76 20.24 -4.82
N GLU A 64 -5.30 20.90 -5.88
CA GLU A 64 -5.07 20.23 -7.16
C GLU A 64 -3.92 19.20 -7.07
N GLN A 65 -2.84 19.53 -6.34
CA GLN A 65 -1.75 18.57 -6.08
C GLN A 65 -2.22 17.36 -5.28
N GLN A 66 -3.06 17.55 -4.25
CA GLN A 66 -3.65 16.46 -3.47
C GLN A 66 -4.44 15.51 -4.38
N LYS A 67 -5.27 16.07 -5.27
CA LYS A 67 -6.06 15.29 -6.23
C LYS A 67 -5.14 14.47 -7.13
N ARG A 68 -4.17 15.11 -7.77
CA ARG A 68 -3.25 14.40 -8.69
C ARG A 68 -2.55 13.24 -8.00
N LEU A 69 -2.09 13.46 -6.77
CA LEU A 69 -1.42 12.41 -6.02
C LEU A 69 -2.37 11.29 -5.60
N LEU A 70 -3.55 11.61 -5.05
CA LEU A 70 -4.55 10.61 -4.65
C LEU A 70 -4.93 9.69 -5.81
N TYR A 71 -5.19 10.26 -6.99
CA TYR A 71 -5.56 9.49 -8.17
C TYR A 71 -4.38 8.73 -8.79
N PHE A 72 -3.15 9.19 -8.60
CA PHE A 72 -1.95 8.49 -9.05
C PHE A 72 -1.57 7.32 -8.12
N THR A 73 -1.67 7.52 -6.81
CA THR A 73 -1.13 6.57 -5.81
C THR A 73 -2.12 5.45 -5.48
N SER A 74 -3.42 5.73 -5.53
CA SER A 74 -4.47 4.74 -5.26
C SER A 74 -4.43 3.51 -6.18
N PRO A 75 -4.30 3.63 -7.52
CA PRO A 75 -4.18 2.46 -8.39
C PRO A 75 -2.88 1.69 -8.13
N LEU A 76 -1.80 2.34 -7.72
CA LEU A 76 -0.56 1.67 -7.35
C LEU A 76 -0.76 0.79 -6.10
N GLY A 77 -1.47 1.31 -5.10
CA GLY A 77 -1.84 0.53 -3.92
C GLY A 77 -2.72 -0.68 -4.26
N LEU A 78 -3.72 -0.47 -5.12
CA LEU A 78 -4.60 -1.54 -5.59
C LEU A 78 -3.81 -2.64 -6.33
N LEU A 79 -2.95 -2.26 -7.28
CA LEU A 79 -2.10 -3.20 -7.99
C LEU A 79 -1.14 -3.92 -7.04
N GLY A 80 -0.56 -3.21 -6.06
CA GLY A 80 0.27 -3.80 -5.03
C GLY A 80 -0.46 -4.89 -4.27
N ILE A 81 -1.71 -4.66 -3.85
CA ILE A 81 -2.55 -5.66 -3.18
C ILE A 81 -2.84 -6.84 -4.10
N VAL A 82 -3.15 -6.59 -5.39
CA VAL A 82 -3.39 -7.66 -6.37
C VAL A 82 -2.17 -8.57 -6.52
N PHE A 83 -0.97 -8.02 -6.69
CA PHE A 83 0.26 -8.83 -6.75
C PHE A 83 0.54 -9.56 -5.43
N GLY A 84 0.22 -8.95 -4.29
CA GLY A 84 0.29 -9.62 -3.00
C GLY A 84 -0.67 -10.81 -2.89
N ALA A 85 -1.88 -10.70 -3.44
CA ALA A 85 -2.86 -11.78 -3.51
C ALA A 85 -2.43 -12.89 -4.49
N LEU A 86 -1.84 -12.54 -5.64
CA LEU A 86 -1.26 -13.52 -6.57
C LEU A 86 -0.14 -14.34 -5.92
N MET A 87 0.73 -13.70 -5.15
CA MET A 87 1.75 -14.40 -4.36
C MET A 87 1.14 -15.30 -3.28
N LEU A 88 0.06 -14.85 -2.63
CA LEU A 88 -0.64 -15.61 -1.61
C LEU A 88 -1.31 -16.87 -2.18
N ALA A 89 -1.85 -16.80 -3.40
CA ALA A 89 -2.44 -17.94 -4.09
C ALA A 89 -1.44 -19.10 -4.30
N GLN A 90 -0.14 -18.79 -4.40
CA GLN A 90 0.93 -19.79 -4.50
C GLN A 90 1.37 -20.34 -3.13
N SER A 91 0.92 -19.75 -2.02
CA SER A 91 1.32 -20.15 -0.66
C SER A 91 0.18 -19.94 0.35
N LEU A 92 -0.93 -20.65 0.16
CA LEU A 92 -2.13 -20.53 1.01
C LEU A 92 -1.87 -20.84 2.49
N MET A 93 -0.85 -21.66 2.80
CA MET A 93 -0.45 -21.97 4.18
C MET A 93 -0.07 -20.72 5.00
N LEU A 94 0.31 -19.62 4.34
CA LEU A 94 0.57 -18.35 5.01
C LEU A 94 -0.65 -17.81 5.75
N LEU A 95 -1.87 -18.09 5.25
CA LEU A 95 -3.10 -17.67 5.90
C LEU A 95 -3.30 -18.29 7.27
N GLU A 96 -2.64 -19.40 7.60
CA GLU A 96 -2.74 -20.01 8.93
C GLU A 96 -1.88 -19.29 9.98
N THR A 97 -0.86 -18.56 9.55
CA THR A 97 0.09 -17.92 10.45
C THR A 97 -0.46 -16.61 11.04
N PHE A 98 -0.23 -16.39 12.33
CA PHE A 98 -0.74 -15.21 13.04
C PHE A 98 -0.18 -13.90 12.45
N TRP A 99 1.14 -13.85 12.20
CA TRP A 99 1.79 -12.65 11.69
C TRP A 99 1.22 -12.21 10.34
N PHE A 100 0.82 -13.14 9.48
CA PHE A 100 0.28 -12.85 8.16
C PHE A 100 -1.14 -12.29 8.26
N LYS A 101 -2.01 -12.88 9.11
CA LYS A 101 -3.34 -12.34 9.42
C LYS A 101 -3.25 -10.92 9.98
N ALA A 102 -2.34 -10.69 10.93
CA ALA A 102 -2.10 -9.38 11.52
C ALA A 102 -1.60 -8.36 10.47
N LYS A 103 -0.68 -8.77 9.59
CA LYS A 103 -0.21 -7.94 8.47
C LYS A 103 -1.35 -7.55 7.53
N LEU A 104 -2.22 -8.50 7.16
CA LEU A 104 -3.37 -8.23 6.30
C LEU A 104 -4.35 -7.25 6.94
N ALA A 105 -4.60 -7.36 8.25
CA ALA A 105 -5.45 -6.41 8.97
C ALA A 105 -4.87 -4.97 8.90
N LEU A 106 -3.55 -4.81 9.07
CA LEU A 106 -2.89 -3.51 8.96
C LEU A 106 -2.88 -2.97 7.52
N VAL A 107 -2.73 -3.83 6.52
CA VAL A 107 -2.88 -3.42 5.10
C VAL A 107 -4.32 -2.98 4.82
N GLY A 108 -5.32 -3.67 5.38
CA GLY A 108 -6.71 -3.24 5.33
C GLY A 108 -6.91 -1.85 5.96
N LEU A 109 -6.25 -1.59 7.09
CA LEU A 109 -6.25 -0.27 7.72
C LEU A 109 -5.61 0.81 6.83
N LEU A 110 -4.53 0.50 6.10
CA LEU A 110 -3.95 1.41 5.10
C LEU A 110 -4.92 1.73 3.95
N VAL A 111 -5.69 0.74 3.49
CA VAL A 111 -6.72 0.97 2.47
C VAL A 111 -7.81 1.89 2.99
N LEU A 112 -8.31 1.63 4.21
CA LEU A 112 -9.29 2.51 4.86
C LEU A 112 -8.73 3.93 5.06
N TYR A 113 -7.45 4.05 5.42
CA TYR A 113 -6.77 5.32 5.52
C TYR A 113 -6.70 6.05 4.17
N ASN A 114 -6.35 5.36 3.08
CA ASN A 114 -6.35 5.95 1.74
C ASN A 114 -7.75 6.47 1.35
N ILE A 115 -8.82 5.73 1.67
CA ILE A 115 -10.21 6.19 1.47
C ILE A 115 -10.50 7.42 2.33
N PHE A 116 -10.07 7.43 3.59
CA PHE A 116 -10.20 8.58 4.48
C PHE A 116 -9.53 9.84 3.91
N LEU A 117 -8.37 9.71 3.25
CA LEU A 117 -7.72 10.83 2.57
C LEU A 117 -8.58 11.42 1.43
N PHE A 118 -9.31 10.60 0.66
CA PHE A 118 -10.26 11.11 -0.35
C PHE A 118 -11.39 11.94 0.27
N ILE A 119 -11.88 11.49 1.43
CA ILE A 119 -12.92 12.21 2.17
C ILE A 119 -12.37 13.56 2.63
N GLU A 120 -11.19 13.60 3.22
CA GLU A 120 -10.56 14.84 3.67
C GLU A 120 -10.22 15.79 2.52
N HIS A 121 -9.73 15.28 1.39
CA HIS A 121 -9.55 16.07 0.17
C HIS A 121 -10.86 16.72 -0.29
N THR A 122 -11.96 15.97 -0.29
CA THR A 122 -13.29 16.49 -0.66
C THR A 122 -13.76 17.57 0.32
N ARG A 123 -13.48 17.41 1.62
CA ARG A 123 -13.78 18.43 2.64
C ARG A 123 -12.97 19.70 2.43
N GLN A 124 -11.67 19.61 2.15
CA GLN A 124 -10.83 20.77 1.86
C GLN A 124 -11.25 21.48 0.58
N LYS A 125 -11.67 20.74 -0.46
CA LYS A 125 -12.25 21.29 -1.68
C LYS A 125 -13.53 22.10 -1.41
N GLN A 126 -14.33 21.71 -0.42
CA GLN A 126 -15.50 22.46 0.05
C GLN A 126 -15.14 23.59 1.04
N LEU A 127 -13.85 23.89 1.23
CA LEU A 127 -13.34 24.87 2.19
C LEU A 127 -13.73 24.58 3.65
N LYS A 128 -14.10 23.32 3.96
CA LYS A 128 -14.41 22.82 5.31
C LYS A 128 -13.15 22.30 5.99
N ILE A 129 -12.17 23.18 6.14
CA ILE A 129 -10.82 22.87 6.62
C ILE A 129 -10.86 22.66 8.14
N ARG A 130 -10.29 21.54 8.62
CA ARG A 130 -10.08 21.28 10.07
C ARG A 130 -8.83 21.97 10.59
N THR A 131 -8.62 21.91 11.89
CA THR A 131 -7.44 22.49 12.55
C THR A 131 -6.14 21.91 12.01
N VAL A 132 -5.09 22.73 11.99
CA VAL A 132 -3.73 22.32 11.58
C VAL A 132 -3.26 21.10 12.38
N LEU A 133 -3.52 21.07 13.69
CA LEU A 133 -3.16 19.94 14.56
C LEU A 133 -3.79 18.63 14.09
N HIS A 134 -5.05 18.65 13.64
CA HIS A 134 -5.72 17.46 13.12
C HIS A 134 -4.96 16.86 11.91
N TYR A 135 -4.53 17.70 10.96
CA TYR A 135 -3.79 17.24 9.79
C TYR A 135 -2.35 16.82 10.12
N LYS A 136 -1.72 17.41 11.14
CA LYS A 136 -0.43 16.95 11.66
C LYS A 136 -0.54 15.56 12.28
N VAL A 137 -1.61 15.28 13.04
CA VAL A 137 -1.85 13.94 13.58
C VAL A 137 -2.08 12.93 12.45
N ILE A 138 -2.89 13.27 11.43
CA ILE A 138 -3.13 12.39 10.28
C ILE A 138 -1.83 12.02 9.56
N ASN A 139 -0.86 12.93 9.49
CA ASN A 139 0.46 12.66 8.92
C ASN A 139 1.21 11.55 9.68
N GLU A 140 1.19 11.58 11.02
CA GLU A 140 1.87 10.58 11.85
C GLU A 140 1.19 9.21 11.82
N VAL A 141 -0.13 9.15 11.60
CA VAL A 141 -0.88 7.89 11.54
C VAL A 141 -0.32 6.93 10.48
N VAL A 142 0.16 7.43 9.33
CA VAL A 142 0.75 6.57 8.29
C VAL A 142 2.00 5.86 8.81
N VAL A 143 2.87 6.58 9.51
CA VAL A 143 4.09 6.04 10.11
C VAL A 143 3.73 4.99 11.16
N LEU A 144 2.76 5.30 12.01
CA LEU A 144 2.30 4.40 13.08
C LEU A 144 1.73 3.07 12.54
N ILE A 145 1.12 3.07 11.36
CA ILE A 145 0.65 1.84 10.71
C ILE A 145 1.81 1.12 9.99
N LEU A 146 2.74 1.86 9.36
CA LEU A 146 3.84 1.27 8.61
C LEU A 146 4.83 0.48 9.50
N ILE A 147 5.18 1.03 10.66
CA ILE A 147 6.14 0.40 11.59
C ILE A 147 5.76 -1.07 11.90
N PRO A 148 4.57 -1.38 12.45
CA PRO A 148 4.20 -2.76 12.76
C PRO A 148 4.11 -3.64 11.51
N ILE A 149 3.71 -3.11 10.34
CA ILE A 149 3.71 -3.88 9.08
C ILE A 149 5.12 -4.37 8.74
N VAL A 150 6.13 -3.49 8.84
CA VAL A 150 7.52 -3.83 8.55
C VAL A 150 8.04 -4.85 9.56
N PHE A 151 7.83 -4.62 10.86
CA PHE A 151 8.26 -5.56 11.90
C PHE A 151 7.66 -6.96 11.70
N LEU A 152 6.34 -7.07 11.49
CA LEU A 152 5.68 -8.34 11.20
C LEU A 152 6.26 -9.02 9.94
N SER A 153 6.58 -8.23 8.91
CA SER A 153 7.12 -8.77 7.65
C SER A 153 8.58 -9.24 7.74
N VAL A 154 9.38 -8.66 8.64
CA VAL A 154 10.80 -9.06 8.83
C VAL A 154 10.91 -10.22 9.81
N PHE A 155 10.30 -10.09 10.99
CA PHE A 155 10.48 -11.08 12.05
C PHE A 155 9.62 -12.34 11.86
N LYS A 156 8.55 -12.29 11.05
CA LYS A 156 7.69 -13.44 10.71
C LYS A 156 7.35 -14.29 11.94
N TRP A 157 6.79 -13.67 12.97
CA TRP A 157 6.51 -14.35 14.24
C TRP A 157 5.63 -15.58 13.98
N GLN A 158 6.16 -16.76 14.31
CA GLN A 158 5.50 -18.05 14.08
C GLN A 158 4.19 -18.14 14.85
#